data_AF-A0A2X1QCU9-F1
#
_entry.id   AF-A0A2X1QCU9-F1
#
_cell.length_a   1.000
_cell.length_b   1.000
_cell.length_c   1.000
_cell.angle_alpha   90.00
_cell.angle_beta   90.00
_cell.angle_gamma   90.00
#
_symmetry.space_group_name_H-M   'P 1'
#
loop_
_entity.id
_entity.type
_entity.pdbx_description
1 polymer ?
#
loop_
_entity_poly.entity_id
_entity_poly.type
_entity_poly.pdbx_seq_one_letter_code
_entity_poly.pdbx_strand_id
1 'polypeptide(L)'
;MTLHKKNHITRTLLAVSMLAMSGGALAAQVPPGTQLAEKQELVRNNGSEPASLDPHKVESDIEFNIISDLFEGLVSVTPCGGDPAPTGGALGKQGQPVMDLSFTPRSDLV
;
A
#
# COMPACT_ATOMS: atom_id res chain seq x y z
N MET A 1 -32.64 -29.91 -27.76
CA MET A 1 -31.56 -28.92 -27.57
C MET A 1 -32.19 -27.54 -27.56
N THR A 2 -32.44 -26.97 -26.37
CA THR A 2 -33.09 -25.66 -26.22
C THR A 2 -32.05 -24.55 -26.25
N LEU A 3 -32.19 -23.65 -27.24
CA LEU A 3 -31.28 -22.56 -27.50
C LEU A 3 -31.51 -21.43 -26.48
N HIS A 4 -30.58 -21.25 -25.53
CA HIS A 4 -30.65 -20.17 -24.53
C HIS A 4 -30.54 -18.80 -25.22
N LYS A 5 -31.62 -18.02 -25.17
CA LYS A 5 -31.68 -16.63 -25.66
C LYS A 5 -30.80 -15.75 -24.75
N LYS A 6 -29.70 -15.21 -25.29
CA LYS A 6 -28.74 -14.38 -24.55
C LYS A 6 -29.38 -13.04 -24.17
N ASN A 7 -29.76 -12.88 -22.89
CA ASN A 7 -30.29 -11.62 -22.38
C ASN A 7 -29.19 -10.56 -22.27
N HIS A 8 -29.36 -9.44 -22.99
CA HIS A 8 -28.41 -8.31 -22.98
C HIS A 8 -28.20 -7.74 -21.57
N ILE A 9 -29.25 -7.78 -20.75
CA ILE A 9 -29.22 -7.34 -19.34
C ILE A 9 -28.23 -8.18 -18.51
N THR A 10 -28.22 -9.50 -18.71
CA THR A 10 -27.29 -10.41 -18.01
C THR A 10 -25.84 -10.14 -18.43
N ARG A 11 -25.62 -9.76 -19.69
CA ARG A 11 -24.28 -9.44 -20.21
C ARG A 11 -23.79 -8.08 -19.71
N THR A 12 -24.66 -7.09 -19.63
CA THR A 12 -24.29 -5.77 -19.07
C THR A 12 -24.01 -5.85 -17.58
N LEU A 13 -24.77 -6.66 -16.82
CA LEU A 13 -24.53 -6.84 -15.40
C LEU A 13 -23.17 -7.50 -15.12
N LEU A 14 -22.80 -8.52 -15.91
CA LEU A 14 -21.51 -9.19 -15.81
C LEU A 14 -20.34 -8.25 -16.18
N ALA A 15 -20.53 -7.39 -17.19
CA ALA A 15 -19.50 -6.43 -17.59
C ALA A 15 -19.25 -5.35 -16.51
N VAL A 16 -20.32 -4.85 -15.86
CA VAL A 16 -20.20 -3.89 -14.76
C VAL A 16 -19.52 -4.52 -13.54
N SER A 17 -19.83 -5.77 -13.21
CA SER A 17 -19.16 -6.47 -12.10
C SER A 17 -17.67 -6.69 -12.35
N MET A 18 -17.24 -6.86 -13.60
CA MET A 18 -15.82 -7.01 -13.93
C MET A 18 -15.05 -5.68 -13.82
N LEU A 19 -15.71 -4.54 -14.10
CA LEU A 19 -15.10 -3.21 -13.95
C LEU A 19 -14.89 -2.81 -12.48
N ALA A 20 -15.74 -3.30 -11.58
CA ALA A 20 -15.64 -2.99 -10.14
C ALA A 20 -14.46 -3.68 -9.44
N MET A 21 -13.84 -4.68 -10.08
CA MET A 21 -12.74 -5.45 -9.51
C MET A 21 -11.35 -4.85 -9.82
N SER A 22 -11.28 -3.75 -10.58
CA SER A 22 -10.01 -3.08 -10.87
C SER A 22 -9.58 -2.16 -9.73
N GLY A 23 -9.22 -2.76 -8.59
CA GLY A 23 -8.42 -2.09 -7.57
C GLY A 23 -7.00 -1.94 -8.10
N GLY A 24 -6.70 -0.82 -8.76
CA GLY A 24 -5.35 -0.53 -9.24
C GLY A 24 -4.43 -0.17 -8.07
N ALA A 25 -3.22 -0.75 -8.05
CA ALA A 25 -2.16 -0.29 -7.17
C ALA A 25 -1.88 1.20 -7.44
N LEU A 26 -1.93 2.02 -6.39
CA LEU A 26 -1.60 3.44 -6.49
C LEU A 26 -0.07 3.56 -6.61
N ALA A 27 0.39 3.86 -7.83
CA ALA A 27 1.79 4.19 -8.06
C ALA A 27 2.14 5.54 -7.42
N ALA A 28 3.44 5.81 -7.24
CA ALA A 28 3.91 7.11 -6.79
C ALA A 28 3.34 8.23 -7.68
N GLN A 29 2.88 9.32 -7.07
CA GLN A 29 2.29 10.44 -7.79
C GLN A 29 3.38 11.20 -8.56
N VAL A 30 3.57 10.86 -9.82
CA VAL A 30 4.53 11.55 -10.70
C VAL A 30 3.84 12.77 -11.33
N PRO A 31 4.47 13.96 -11.30
CA PRO A 31 3.91 15.15 -11.95
C PRO A 31 3.68 14.93 -13.46
N PRO A 32 2.58 15.44 -14.03
CA PRO A 32 2.25 15.23 -15.44
C PRO A 32 3.34 15.82 -16.35
N GLY A 33 3.73 15.05 -17.37
CA GLY A 33 4.77 15.45 -18.34
C GLY A 33 6.20 15.05 -17.95
N THR A 34 6.41 14.45 -16.78
CA THR A 34 7.73 13.94 -16.38
C THR A 34 8.08 12.68 -17.17
N GLN A 35 9.13 12.73 -17.98
CA GLN A 35 9.70 11.54 -18.60
C GLN A 35 10.43 10.72 -17.54
N LEU A 36 9.92 9.52 -17.28
CA LEU A 36 10.58 8.57 -16.38
C LEU A 36 11.81 7.97 -17.07
N ALA A 37 12.89 7.80 -16.32
CA ALA A 37 14.06 7.08 -16.79
C ALA A 37 13.69 5.63 -17.15
N GLU A 38 14.34 5.10 -18.20
CA GLU A 38 14.15 3.71 -18.64
C GLU A 38 14.43 2.69 -17.52
N LYS A 39 15.36 3.03 -16.62
CA LYS A 39 15.70 2.25 -15.42
C LYS A 39 15.47 3.09 -14.17
N GLN A 40 14.70 2.56 -13.22
CA GLN A 40 14.42 3.18 -11.92
C GLN A 40 15.40 2.63 -10.87
N GLU A 41 16.67 3.07 -10.97
CA GLU A 41 17.73 2.68 -10.04
C GLU A 41 18.12 3.88 -9.16
N LEU A 42 18.20 3.67 -7.84
CA LEU A 42 18.57 4.70 -6.87
C LEU A 42 19.75 4.20 -6.02
N VAL A 43 20.85 4.96 -6.03
CA VAL A 43 22.01 4.72 -5.16
C VAL A 43 22.01 5.75 -4.05
N ARG A 44 21.82 5.30 -2.81
CA ARG A 44 21.85 6.15 -1.60
C ARG A 44 23.06 5.79 -0.74
N ASN A 45 23.75 6.82 -0.23
CA ASN A 45 24.72 6.62 0.84
C ASN A 45 23.95 6.57 2.17
N ASN A 46 24.13 5.51 2.93
CA ASN A 46 23.45 5.31 4.21
C ASN A 46 24.36 5.58 5.43
N GLY A 47 25.49 6.26 5.23
CA GLY A 47 26.39 6.65 6.32
C GLY A 47 27.35 5.54 6.72
N SER A 48 26.92 4.68 7.63
CA SER A 48 27.72 3.58 8.20
C SER A 48 27.11 2.21 7.88
N GLU A 49 27.89 1.16 8.10
CA GLU A 49 27.39 -0.21 7.97
C GLU A 49 26.32 -0.50 9.04
N PRO A 50 25.14 -1.03 8.67
CA PRO A 50 24.07 -1.32 9.62
C PRO A 50 24.47 -2.46 10.55
N ALA A 51 24.15 -2.34 11.85
CA ALA A 51 24.46 -3.38 12.83
C ALA A 51 23.62 -4.65 12.64
N SER A 52 22.38 -4.51 12.16
CA SER A 52 21.45 -5.59 11.87
C SER A 52 20.38 -5.11 10.90
N LEU A 53 19.69 -6.04 10.23
CA LEU A 53 18.49 -5.78 9.43
C LEU A 53 17.22 -6.35 10.07
N ASP A 54 17.35 -6.98 11.25
CA ASP A 54 16.23 -7.45 12.06
C ASP A 54 15.62 -6.25 12.83
N PRO A 55 14.36 -5.86 12.57
CA PRO A 55 13.70 -4.75 13.25
C PRO A 55 13.72 -4.84 14.78
N HIS A 56 13.85 -6.04 15.36
CA HIS A 56 13.91 -6.24 16.81
C HIS A 56 15.31 -6.08 17.41
N LYS A 57 16.34 -5.86 16.59
CA LYS A 57 17.74 -5.79 17.01
C LYS A 57 18.43 -4.49 16.62
N VAL A 58 17.66 -3.51 16.17
CA VAL A 58 18.17 -2.22 15.72
C VAL A 58 17.56 -1.09 16.53
N GLU A 59 18.31 -0.01 16.66
CA GLU A 59 17.88 1.17 17.43
C GLU A 59 18.21 2.50 16.75
N SER A 60 19.02 2.50 15.68
CA SER A 60 19.47 3.72 15.01
C SER A 60 18.75 3.96 13.67
N ASP A 61 18.81 5.21 13.22
CA ASP A 61 18.20 5.67 11.98
C ASP A 61 18.88 5.05 10.74
N ILE A 62 20.15 4.65 10.88
CA ILE A 62 20.93 4.02 9.82
C ILE A 62 20.26 2.73 9.36
N GLU A 63 19.88 1.87 10.30
CA GLU A 63 19.17 0.63 9.98
C GLU A 63 17.72 0.91 9.57
N PHE A 64 17.07 1.89 10.21
CA PHE A 64 15.68 2.23 9.91
C PHE A 64 15.47 2.70 8.46
N ASN A 65 16.43 3.41 7.87
CA ASN A 65 16.39 3.80 6.46
C ASN A 65 16.33 2.61 5.49
N ILE A 66 16.88 1.47 5.88
CA ILE A 66 16.84 0.23 5.08
C ILE A 66 15.60 -0.59 5.45
N ILE A 67 15.30 -0.69 6.75
CA ILE A 67 14.17 -1.48 7.25
C ILE A 67 12.83 -0.90 6.78
N SER A 68 12.69 0.41 6.68
CA SER A 68 11.48 1.05 6.15
C SER A 68 11.23 0.79 4.66
N ASP A 69 12.27 0.43 3.89
CA ASP A 69 12.12 -0.04 2.51
C ASP A 69 11.74 -1.54 2.45
N LEU A 70 12.14 -2.34 3.45
CA LEU A 70 11.97 -3.80 3.47
C LEU A 70 10.70 -4.27 4.20
N PHE A 71 10.29 -3.54 5.23
CA PHE A 71 9.17 -3.88 6.11
C PHE A 71 8.24 -2.68 6.24
N GLU A 72 6.96 -2.91 5.98
CA GLU A 72 5.93 -1.90 6.11
C GLU A 72 5.10 -2.12 7.39
N GLY A 73 4.81 -1.03 8.09
CA GLY A 73 3.94 -1.03 9.27
C GLY A 73 2.46 -0.82 8.92
N LEU A 74 1.61 -0.82 9.95
CA LEU A 74 0.17 -0.53 9.78
C LEU A 74 -0.08 0.91 9.28
N VAL A 75 0.81 1.82 9.64
CA VAL A 75 0.74 3.25 9.34
C VAL A 75 2.13 3.73 8.93
N SER A 76 2.21 4.61 7.93
CA SER A 76 3.44 5.26 7.50
C SER A 76 3.27 6.79 7.47
N VAL A 77 4.39 7.53 7.49
CA VAL A 77 4.35 8.98 7.36
C VAL A 77 4.54 9.36 5.90
N THR A 78 3.65 10.18 5.37
CA THR A 78 3.74 10.63 3.96
C THR A 78 4.86 11.68 3.83
N PRO A 79 5.63 11.71 2.72
CA PRO A 79 6.71 12.67 2.51
C PRO A 79 6.32 14.15 2.66
N CYS A 80 5.04 14.49 2.51
CA CYS A 80 4.52 15.84 2.68
C CYS A 80 4.37 16.30 4.15
N GLY A 81 4.82 15.51 5.14
CA GLY A 81 4.71 15.86 6.56
C GLY A 81 3.26 15.91 7.08
N GLY A 82 2.33 15.28 6.34
CA GLY A 82 0.91 15.22 6.69
C GLY A 82 0.59 14.11 7.68
N ASP A 83 -0.71 13.98 7.98
CA ASP A 83 -1.21 12.94 8.88
C ASP A 83 -0.71 11.54 8.48
N PRO A 84 -0.42 10.66 9.47
CA PRO A 84 0.01 9.30 9.19
C PRO A 84 -0.99 8.59 8.27
N ALA A 85 -0.51 8.07 7.15
CA ALA A 85 -1.33 7.41 6.15
C ALA A 85 -1.48 5.91 6.47
N PRO A 86 -2.67 5.33 6.26
CA PRO A 86 -2.87 3.90 6.43
C PRO A 86 -2.09 3.14 5.36
N THR A 87 -1.35 2.14 5.81
CA THR A 87 -0.44 1.38 4.98
C THR A 87 -0.81 -0.10 5.07
N GLY A 88 -0.35 -0.81 6.10
CA GLY A 88 -0.72 -2.21 6.33
C GLY A 88 -2.12 -2.41 6.90
N GLY A 89 -2.76 -1.37 7.44
CA GLY A 89 -4.12 -1.45 7.96
C GLY A 89 -4.87 -0.12 7.97
N ALA A 90 -6.20 -0.19 7.85
CA ALA A 90 -7.08 0.98 7.96
C ALA A 90 -7.51 1.19 9.41
N LEU A 91 -7.51 2.46 9.87
CA LEU A 91 -7.94 2.83 11.22
C LEU A 91 -9.47 2.70 11.33
N GLY A 92 -9.94 1.74 12.13
CA GLY A 92 -11.35 1.64 12.51
C GLY A 92 -11.66 2.64 13.64
N LYS A 93 -12.71 3.46 13.51
CA LYS A 93 -13.18 4.26 14.65
C LYS A 93 -14.03 3.39 15.57
N GLN A 94 -13.61 3.20 16.81
CA GLN A 94 -14.45 2.61 17.85
C GLN A 94 -14.57 3.58 19.03
N GLY A 95 -15.79 4.02 19.30
CA GLY A 95 -16.10 4.85 20.44
C GLY A 95 -16.29 3.99 21.68
N GLN A 96 -15.41 4.14 22.68
CA GLN A 96 -15.63 4.04 24.13
C GLN A 96 -14.30 4.29 24.89
N PRO A 97 -14.31 4.63 26.20
CA PRO A 97 -13.22 5.35 26.88
C PRO A 97 -12.07 4.45 27.37
N VAL A 98 -11.65 3.50 26.54
CA VAL A 98 -10.40 2.75 26.68
C VAL A 98 -9.78 2.75 25.29
N MET A 99 -8.51 3.15 25.17
CA MET A 99 -7.80 3.24 23.89
C MET A 99 -7.56 1.84 23.30
N ASP A 100 -8.60 1.22 22.77
CA ASP A 100 -8.48 0.02 21.94
C ASP A 100 -8.27 0.45 20.48
N LEU A 101 -7.03 0.25 20.00
CA LEU A 101 -6.64 0.59 18.64
C LEU A 101 -6.85 -0.63 17.74
N SER A 102 -7.99 -0.67 17.04
CA SER A 102 -8.29 -1.71 16.07
C SER A 102 -7.86 -1.31 14.65
N PHE A 103 -7.07 -2.19 14.01
CA PHE A 103 -6.64 -2.06 12.62
C PHE A 103 -7.21 -3.19 11.79
N THR A 104 -7.77 -2.87 10.63
CA THR A 104 -8.19 -3.87 9.65
C THR A 104 -7.07 -4.06 8.64
N PRO A 105 -6.41 -5.23 8.57
CA PRO A 105 -5.34 -5.48 7.61
C PRO A 105 -5.88 -5.44 6.19
N ARG A 106 -5.06 -4.99 5.23
CA ARG A 106 -5.47 -5.03 3.83
C ARG A 106 -5.47 -6.47 3.30
N SER A 107 -6.47 -6.80 2.49
CA SER A 107 -6.68 -8.15 1.96
C SER A 107 -5.73 -8.54 0.83
N ASP A 108 -4.96 -7.59 0.30
CA ASP A 108 -4.00 -7.75 -0.79
C ASP A 108 -2.55 -7.92 -0.31
N LEU A 109 -2.33 -7.85 1.01
CA LEU A 109 -1.05 -8.23 1.61
C LEU A 109 -0.88 -9.74 1.57
N VAL A 110 0.32 -10.18 1.18
CA VAL A 110 0.72 -11.60 1.06
C VAL A 110 0.98 -12.21 2.44
#